data_AF-A0A0F3NSB2-F1
#
_entry.id   AF-A0A0F3NSB2-F1
#
_cell.length_a   1.000
_cell.length_b   1.000
_cell.length_c   1.000
_cell.angle_alpha   90.00
_cell.angle_beta   90.00
_cell.angle_gamma   90.00
#
_symmetry.space_group_name_H-M   'P 1'
#
loop_
_entity.id
_entity.type
_entity.pdbx_description
1 polymer ?
#
loop_
_entity_poly.entity_id
_entity_poly.type
_entity_poly.pdbx_seq_one_letter_code
_entity_poly.pdbx_strand_id
1 'polypeptide(L)'
;MAKALANELRNTDQANSSNCRFDNVEKSNKEKYLAQIETSANLSKESQLKHKIAGSFEAAMAYQILTSCSFGPAVRTRFFVKLLKNITLT
;
A
#
# COMPACT_ATOMS: atom_id res chain seq x y z
N MET A 1 -37.87 44.15 -25.08
CA MET A 1 -38.36 43.67 -23.78
C MET A 1 -37.19 43.02 -23.05
N ALA A 2 -36.55 43.76 -22.15
CA ALA A 2 -35.40 43.30 -21.38
C ALA A 2 -35.88 42.44 -20.20
N LYS A 3 -35.37 41.22 -20.05
CA LYS A 3 -35.46 40.45 -18.81
C LYS A 3 -34.07 39.95 -18.46
N ALA A 4 -33.51 40.55 -17.42
CA ALA A 4 -32.22 40.21 -16.85
C ALA A 4 -32.26 38.81 -16.22
N LEU A 5 -31.33 37.94 -16.64
CA LEU A 5 -31.07 36.64 -16.04
C LEU A 5 -30.15 36.84 -14.82
N ALA A 6 -30.71 37.39 -13.75
CA ALA A 6 -29.96 37.71 -12.54
C ALA A 6 -30.43 36.84 -11.37
N ASN A 7 -30.28 35.51 -11.45
CA ASN A 7 -30.33 34.67 -10.24
C ASN A 7 -29.88 33.20 -10.44
N GLU A 8 -28.61 32.95 -10.74
CA GLU A 8 -27.99 31.68 -10.31
C GLU A 8 -26.65 31.99 -9.66
N LEU A 9 -26.72 32.57 -8.46
CA LEU A 9 -25.59 32.60 -7.54
C LEU A 9 -25.29 31.14 -7.15
N ARG A 10 -24.40 30.48 -7.88
CA ARG A 10 -23.90 29.17 -7.50
C ARG A 10 -23.01 29.34 -6.29
N ASN A 11 -23.55 29.02 -5.12
CA ASN A 11 -22.76 28.93 -3.89
C ASN A 11 -21.69 27.84 -4.09
N THR A 12 -20.46 28.25 -4.36
CA THR A 12 -19.29 27.36 -4.54
C THR A 12 -18.62 26.98 -3.23
N ASP A 13 -19.28 27.17 -2.08
CA ASP A 13 -18.62 27.07 -0.77
C ASP A 13 -18.63 25.65 -0.16
N GLN A 14 -19.07 24.63 -0.92
CA GLN A 14 -19.12 23.24 -0.43
C GLN A 14 -18.34 22.24 -1.31
N ALA A 15 -17.28 22.68 -1.99
CA ALA A 15 -16.34 21.74 -2.62
C ALA A 15 -15.23 21.26 -1.67
N ASN A 16 -15.09 21.90 -0.50
CA ASN A 16 -13.93 21.75 0.37
C ASN A 16 -14.28 20.95 1.64
N SER A 17 -15.04 19.86 1.52
CA SER A 17 -15.18 18.97 2.68
C SER A 17 -13.86 18.23 2.88
N SER A 18 -13.16 18.52 3.97
CA SER A 18 -11.97 17.79 4.46
C SER A 18 -12.24 16.29 4.76
N ASN A 19 -13.46 15.83 4.48
CA ASN A 19 -13.97 14.49 4.75
C ASN A 19 -13.79 13.51 3.58
N CYS A 20 -13.17 13.92 2.48
CA CYS A 20 -12.71 12.99 1.43
C CYS A 20 -11.43 12.27 1.91
N ARG A 21 -11.54 11.43 2.95
CA ARG A 21 -10.44 10.60 3.40
C ARG A 21 -10.27 9.46 2.41
N PHE A 22 -9.13 9.42 1.74
CA PHE A 22 -8.78 8.38 0.80
C PHE A 22 -8.39 7.07 1.51
N ASP A 23 -9.25 6.55 2.39
CA ASP A 23 -9.03 5.25 3.05
C ASP A 23 -8.85 4.13 2.01
N ASN A 24 -9.48 4.31 0.84
CA ASN A 24 -9.40 3.39 -0.28
C ASN A 24 -8.04 3.44 -1.02
N VAL A 25 -7.31 4.56 -0.97
CA VAL A 25 -6.01 4.68 -1.66
C VAL A 25 -4.94 3.90 -0.91
N GLU A 26 -4.92 3.96 0.42
CA GLU A 26 -3.96 3.20 1.22
C GLU A 26 -4.18 1.69 1.09
N LYS A 27 -5.44 1.23 1.12
CA LYS A 27 -5.79 -0.17 0.89
C LYS A 27 -5.40 -0.63 -0.53
N SER A 28 -5.72 0.17 -1.55
CA SER A 28 -5.36 -0.13 -2.94
C SER A 28 -3.83 -0.22 -3.13
N ASN A 29 -3.07 0.62 -2.44
CA ASN A 29 -1.60 0.58 -2.51
C ASN A 29 -1.01 -0.68 -1.86
N LYS A 30 -1.59 -1.15 -0.76
CA LYS A 30 -1.19 -2.42 -0.10
C LYS A 30 -1.42 -3.61 -1.03
N GLU A 31 -2.61 -3.71 -1.61
CA GLU A 31 -2.98 -4.79 -2.53
C GLU A 31 -2.09 -4.78 -3.79
N LYS A 32 -1.86 -3.60 -4.38
CA LYS A 32 -0.96 -3.46 -5.53
C LYS A 32 0.47 -3.88 -5.22
N TYR A 33 0.99 -3.52 -4.04
CA TYR A 33 2.34 -3.89 -3.64
C TYR A 33 2.51 -5.41 -3.51
N LEU A 34 1.55 -6.08 -2.86
CA LEU A 34 1.58 -7.54 -2.72
C LEU A 34 1.41 -8.24 -4.07
N ALA A 35 0.49 -7.76 -4.91
CA ALA A 35 0.30 -8.30 -6.26
C ALA A 35 1.58 -8.18 -7.12
N GLN A 36 2.36 -7.10 -6.98
CA GLN A 36 3.64 -6.96 -7.67
C GLN A 36 4.68 -7.99 -7.22
N ILE A 37 4.67 -8.36 -5.93
CA ILE A 37 5.56 -9.39 -5.39
C ILE A 37 5.12 -10.79 -5.84
N GLU A 38 3.82 -11.03 -5.91
CA GLU A 38 3.26 -12.29 -6.43
C GLU A 38 3.50 -12.46 -7.93
N THR A 39 3.35 -11.40 -8.71
CA THR A 39 3.54 -11.43 -10.18
C THR A 39 5.00 -11.32 -10.61
N SER A 40 5.90 -11.02 -9.67
CA SER A 40 7.34 -10.88 -9.95
C SER A 40 7.95 -12.21 -10.42
N ALA A 41 8.49 -12.22 -11.64
CA ALA A 41 9.26 -13.33 -12.18
C ALA A 41 10.74 -13.34 -11.72
N ASN A 42 11.10 -12.52 -10.74
CA ASN A 42 12.48 -12.41 -10.27
C ASN A 42 12.87 -13.65 -9.45
N LEU A 43 13.88 -14.37 -9.94
CA LEU A 43 14.38 -15.62 -9.36
C LEU A 43 15.44 -15.42 -8.25
N SER A 44 15.73 -14.17 -7.87
CA SER A 44 16.61 -13.91 -6.73
C SER A 44 16.08 -14.58 -5.47
N LYS A 45 16.99 -15.11 -4.65
CA LYS A 45 16.67 -15.68 -3.33
C LYS A 45 15.89 -14.70 -2.44
N GLU A 46 16.17 -13.40 -2.54
CA GLU A 46 15.44 -12.36 -1.81
C GLU A 46 13.99 -12.23 -2.31
N SER A 47 13.80 -12.22 -3.64
CA SER A 47 12.47 -12.17 -4.26
C SER A 47 11.62 -13.38 -3.88
N GLN A 48 12.21 -14.58 -3.93
CA GLN A 48 11.55 -15.81 -3.51
C GLN A 48 11.14 -15.77 -2.03
N LEU A 49 11.98 -15.21 -1.15
CA LEU A 49 11.64 -15.03 0.25
C LEU A 49 10.45 -14.06 0.42
N LYS A 50 10.46 -12.92 -0.27
CA LYS A 50 9.35 -11.95 -0.25
C LYS A 50 8.05 -12.58 -0.75
N HIS A 51 8.12 -13.36 -1.82
CA HIS A 51 6.98 -14.09 -2.38
C HIS A 51 6.44 -15.13 -1.39
N LYS A 52 7.33 -15.86 -0.71
CA LYS A 52 6.92 -16.82 0.33
C LYS A 52 6.26 -16.13 1.52
N ILE A 53 6.71 -14.93 1.91
CA ILE A 53 6.06 -14.14 2.97
C ILE A 53 4.69 -13.66 2.50
N ALA A 54 4.57 -13.12 1.28
CA ALA A 54 3.29 -12.69 0.72
C ALA A 54 2.24 -13.82 0.70
N GLY A 55 2.64 -15.05 0.34
CA GLY A 55 1.73 -16.20 0.30
C GLY A 55 1.52 -16.93 1.63
N SER A 56 2.36 -16.72 2.65
CA SER A 56 2.25 -17.42 3.94
C SER A 56 1.47 -16.66 5.01
N PHE A 57 1.29 -15.34 4.85
CA PHE A 57 0.66 -14.46 5.83
C PHE A 57 -0.57 -13.77 5.23
N GLU A 58 -1.49 -13.31 6.08
CA GLU A 58 -2.57 -12.43 5.64
C GLU A 58 -1.99 -11.15 5.00
N ALA A 59 -2.64 -10.63 3.96
CA ALA A 59 -2.18 -9.45 3.22
C ALA A 59 -1.74 -8.28 4.11
N ALA A 60 -2.51 -7.98 5.18
CA ALA A 60 -2.15 -6.90 6.11
C ALA A 60 -0.82 -7.17 6.85
N MET A 61 -0.62 -8.40 7.33
CA MET A 61 0.61 -8.80 8.03
C MET A 61 1.79 -8.92 7.07
N ALA A 62 1.57 -9.54 5.90
CA ALA A 62 2.58 -9.65 4.85
C ALA A 62 3.11 -8.27 4.46
N TYR A 63 2.20 -7.31 4.22
CA TYR A 63 2.55 -5.94 3.90
C TYR A 63 3.38 -5.29 5.03
N GLN A 64 2.97 -5.45 6.29
CA GLN A 64 3.74 -4.91 7.42
C GLN A 64 5.14 -5.52 7.52
N ILE A 65 5.28 -6.83 7.36
CA ILE A 65 6.57 -7.52 7.39
C ILE A 65 7.46 -7.04 6.24
N LEU A 66 6.93 -7.00 5.01
CA LEU A 66 7.68 -6.66 3.80
C LEU A 66 8.13 -5.20 3.77
N THR A 67 7.36 -4.29 4.37
CA THR A 67 7.68 -2.85 4.44
C THR A 67 8.51 -2.47 5.67
N SER A 68 8.48 -3.29 6.73
CA SER A 68 9.20 -3.02 7.98
C SER A 68 10.51 -3.80 8.13
N CYS A 69 10.80 -4.73 7.21
CA CYS A 69 12.01 -5.53 7.22
C CYS A 69 12.98 -5.14 6.10
N SER A 70 14.27 -5.14 6.40
CA SER A 70 15.34 -5.18 5.42
C SER A 70 15.77 -6.62 5.20
N PHE A 71 15.78 -7.05 3.95
CA PHE A 71 16.21 -8.38 3.54
C PHE A 71 17.69 -8.32 3.14
N GLY A 72 18.55 -8.91 3.98
CA GLY A 72 19.98 -9.00 3.71
C GLY A 72 20.30 -10.09 2.68
N PRO A 73 21.56 -10.15 2.21
CA PRO A 73 22.00 -11.18 1.28
C PRO A 73 21.84 -12.58 1.90
N ALA A 74 21.42 -13.53 1.08
CA ALA A 74 21.35 -14.93 1.49
C ALA A 74 22.78 -15.48 1.69
N VAL A 75 23.10 -15.94 2.89
CA VAL A 75 24.41 -16.55 3.20
C VAL A 75 24.22 -18.05 3.35
N ARG A 76 24.77 -18.82 2.39
CA ARG A 76 24.60 -20.28 2.30
C ARG A 76 23.10 -20.67 2.21
N THR A 77 22.57 -21.26 3.28
CA THR A 77 21.20 -21.75 3.42
C THR A 77 20.34 -20.89 4.35
N ARG A 78 20.85 -19.74 4.82
CA ARG A 78 20.16 -18.87 5.76
C ARG A 78 19.93 -17.48 5.18
N PHE A 79 18.82 -16.87 5.59
CA PHE A 79 18.51 -15.48 5.31
C PHE A 79 18.62 -14.67 6.58
N PHE A 80 19.13 -13.45 6.45
CA PHE A 80 19.12 -12.48 7.53
C PHE A 80 18.06 -11.43 7.22
N VAL A 81 17.10 -11.31 8.12
CA VAL A 81 16.05 -10.30 8.05
C VAL A 81 16.27 -9.37 9.23
N LYS A 82 16.46 -8.07 8.94
CA LYS A 82 16.60 -7.05 9.97
C LYS A 82 15.30 -6.29 10.08
N LEU A 83 14.70 -6.31 11.27
CA LEU A 83 13.54 -5.49 11.56
C LEU A 83 13.97 -4.02 11.68
N LEU A 84 13.39 -3.15 10.87
CA LEU A 84 13.68 -1.71 10.84
C LEU A 84 12.75 -0.91 11.76
N LYS A 85 11.53 -1.42 11.98
CA LYS A 85 10.48 -0.77 12.77
C LYS A 85 9.73 -1.83 13.56
N ASN A 86 9.28 -1.49 14.76
CA ASN A 86 8.43 -2.39 15.55
C ASN A 86 7.11 -2.62 14.80
N ILE A 87 6.69 -3.88 14.74
CA ILE A 87 5.43 -4.31 14.12
C ILE A 87 4.62 -5.10 15.13
N THR A 88 3.30 -5.02 15.02
CA THR A 88 2.38 -5.83 15.82
C THR A 88 1.75 -6.87 14.89
N LEU A 89 2.02 -8.13 15.18
CA LEU A 89 1.41 -9.27 14.49
C LEU A 89 0.24 -9.74 15.36
N THR A 90 -0.98 -9.43 14.95
CA THR A 90 -2.23 -9.88 15.59
C THR A 90 -2.74 -11.15 14.95
#